data_AF-A0A0B7MHN8-F1
#
_entry.id   AF-A0A0B7MHN8-F1
#
_cell.length_a   1.000
_cell.length_b   1.000
_cell.length_c   1.000
_cell.angle_alpha   90.00
_cell.angle_beta   90.00
_cell.angle_gamma   90.00
#
_symmetry.space_group_name_H-M   'P 1'
#
loop_
_entity.id
_entity.type
_entity.pdbx_description
1 polymer ?
#
loop_
_entity_poly.entity_id
_entity_poly.type
_entity_poly.pdbx_seq_one_letter_code
_entity_poly.pdbx_strand_id
1 'polypeptide(L)'
;MNTITLINGNALLALRKGGEFLVQNILLALRIPLLFILASLKSYGIFASMGLAYFFSTMFGIFMLNKLIGVHIQADKHFIRKSFKFSIWNYLSNILANVPSLIMPVMILNLLGDAEAAKYYIAAAIANFVLIIPDAIGIPCS
;
A
#
# COMPACT_ATOMS: atom_id res chain seq x y z
N MET A 1 -5.38 -8.24 3.55
CA MET A 1 -6.09 -6.96 3.82
C MET A 1 -5.50 -5.81 3.03
N ASN A 2 -4.19 -5.53 3.15
CA ASN A 2 -3.52 -4.45 2.40
C ASN A 2 -3.87 -4.39 0.89
N THR A 3 -3.76 -5.52 0.17
CA THR A 3 -4.11 -5.58 -1.26
C THR A 3 -5.57 -5.23 -1.54
N ILE A 4 -6.49 -5.67 -0.68
CA ILE A 4 -7.92 -5.37 -0.82
C ILE A 4 -8.17 -3.88 -0.59
N THR A 5 -7.53 -3.29 0.43
CA THR A 5 -7.61 -1.85 0.68
C THR A 5 -7.09 -1.04 -0.51
N LEU A 6 -5.95 -1.45 -1.08
CA LEU A 6 -5.36 -0.80 -2.25
C LEU A 6 -6.29 -0.88 -3.47
N ILE A 7 -6.83 -2.06 -3.77
CA ILE A 7 -7.78 -2.26 -4.88
C ILE A 7 -9.04 -1.40 -4.65
N ASN A 8 -9.57 -1.38 -3.43
CA ASN A 8 -10.73 -0.58 -3.10
C ASN A 8 -10.45 0.92 -3.29
N GLY A 9 -9.29 1.40 -2.84
CA GLY A 9 -8.89 2.79 -3.01
C GLY A 9 -8.74 3.18 -4.47
N ASN A 10 -8.07 2.34 -5.27
CA ASN A 10 -7.95 2.54 -6.71
C ASN A 10 -9.32 2.54 -7.41
N ALA A 11 -10.24 1.68 -6.98
CA ALA A 11 -11.61 1.66 -7.50
C ALA A 11 -12.38 2.95 -7.15
N LEU A 12 -12.26 3.46 -5.92
CA LEU A 12 -12.87 4.74 -5.52
C LEU A 12 -12.31 5.92 -6.33
N LEU A 13 -11.00 5.92 -6.58
CA LEU A 13 -10.35 6.91 -7.46
C LEU A 13 -10.85 6.81 -8.90
N ALA A 14 -10.95 5.60 -9.46
CA ALA A 14 -11.50 5.36 -10.79
C ALA A 14 -12.97 5.81 -10.92
N LEU A 15 -13.74 5.73 -9.83
CA LEU A 15 -15.12 6.24 -9.74
C LEU A 15 -15.20 7.76 -9.46
N ARG A 16 -14.06 8.48 -9.49
CA ARG A 16 -13.96 9.91 -9.17
C ARG A 16 -14.46 10.26 -7.76
N LYS A 17 -14.33 9.34 -6.80
CA LYS A 17 -14.70 9.51 -5.39
C LYS A 17 -13.47 9.75 -4.52
N GLY A 18 -12.71 10.79 -4.86
CA GLY A 18 -11.49 11.18 -4.13
C GLY A 18 -11.73 11.47 -2.64
N GLY A 19 -12.91 11.98 -2.26
CA GLY A 19 -13.27 12.19 -0.85
C GLY A 19 -13.36 10.89 -0.05
N GLU A 20 -13.95 9.83 -0.62
CA GLU A 20 -14.04 8.52 0.04
C GLU A 20 -12.66 7.84 0.10
N PHE A 21 -11.84 8.02 -0.93
CA PHE A 21 -10.44 7.59 -0.91
C PHE A 21 -9.65 8.30 0.20
N LEU A 22 -9.86 9.61 0.39
CA LEU A 22 -9.24 10.36 1.48
C LEU A 22 -9.63 9.80 2.85
N VAL A 23 -10.93 9.55 3.07
CA VAL A 23 -11.42 8.94 4.32
C VAL A 23 -10.80 7.56 4.54
N GLN A 24 -10.69 6.74 3.49
CA GLN A 24 -10.03 5.44 3.56
C GLN A 24 -8.55 5.54 3.97
N ASN A 25 -7.84 6.56 3.49
CA ASN A 25 -6.45 6.84 3.87
C ASN A 25 -6.33 7.37 5.31
N ILE A 26 -7.28 8.20 5.77
CA ILE A 26 -7.35 8.64 7.16
C ILE A 26 -7.56 7.44 8.10
N LEU A 27 -8.43 6.49 7.72
CA LEU A 27 -8.62 5.24 8.46
C LEU A 27 -7.35 4.38 8.50
N LEU A 28 -6.56 4.35 7.43
CA LEU A 28 -5.24 3.72 7.44
C LEU A 28 -4.24 4.44 8.36
N ALA A 29 -4.29 5.78 8.39
CA ALA A 29 -3.45 6.59 9.24
C ALA A 29 -3.70 6.36 10.74
N LEU A 30 -4.86 5.78 11.11
CA LEU A 30 -5.20 5.37 12.46
C LEU A 30 -4.18 4.38 13.07
N ARG A 31 -3.35 3.71 12.25
CA ARG A 31 -2.23 2.89 12.72
C ARG A 31 -1.22 3.68 13.57
N ILE A 32 -1.12 5.00 13.40
CA ILE A 32 -0.21 5.84 14.19
C ILE A 32 -0.73 5.99 15.62
N PRO A 33 -1.94 6.55 15.89
CA PRO A 33 -2.47 6.65 17.25
C PRO A 33 -2.67 5.28 17.90
N LEU A 34 -3.12 4.27 17.14
CA LEU A 34 -3.26 2.91 17.66
C LEU A 34 -1.92 2.32 18.10
N LEU A 35 -0.83 2.62 17.40
CA LEU A 35 0.49 2.16 17.79
C LEU A 35 0.90 2.70 19.16
N PHE A 36 0.61 3.98 19.45
CA PHE A 36 0.90 4.56 20.77
C PHE A 36 0.10 3.90 21.88
N ILE A 37 -1.19 3.63 21.65
CA ILE A 37 -2.06 2.97 22.62
C ILE A 37 -1.62 1.52 22.87
N LEU A 38 -1.23 0.81 21.80
CA LEU A 38 -0.83 -0.60 21.83
C LEU A 38 0.67 -0.79 22.09
N ALA A 39 1.43 0.28 22.33
CA ALA A 39 2.88 0.23 22.49
C ALA A 39 3.33 -0.67 23.66
N SER A 40 2.49 -0.83 24.69
CA SER A 40 2.71 -1.72 25.83
C SER A 40 2.89 -3.18 25.43
N LEU A 41 2.38 -3.59 24.27
CA LEU A 41 2.48 -4.95 23.72
C LEU A 41 3.75 -5.19 22.89
N LYS A 42 4.70 -4.23 22.87
CA LYS A 42 5.96 -4.31 22.10
C LYS A 42 5.70 -4.63 20.62
N SER A 43 6.37 -5.64 20.05
CA SER A 43 6.22 -6.04 18.65
C SER A 43 4.79 -6.41 18.28
N TYR A 44 4.03 -7.05 19.17
CA TYR A 44 2.63 -7.39 18.94
C TYR A 44 1.76 -6.13 18.78
N GLY A 45 2.10 -5.04 19.47
CA GLY A 45 1.40 -3.75 19.33
C GLY A 45 1.52 -3.16 17.92
N ILE A 46 2.68 -3.31 17.29
CA ILE A 46 2.92 -2.87 15.90
C ILE A 46 2.02 -3.65 14.94
N PHE A 47 2.03 -4.98 15.05
CA PHE A 47 1.20 -5.85 14.20
C PHE A 47 -0.30 -5.61 14.42
N ALA A 48 -0.73 -5.50 15.68
CA ALA A 48 -2.13 -5.26 16.02
C ALA A 48 -2.61 -3.90 15.50
N SER A 49 -1.81 -2.84 15.68
CA SER A 49 -2.13 -1.51 15.17
C SER A 49 -2.31 -1.50 13.65
N MET A 50 -1.37 -2.10 12.90
CA MET A 50 -1.48 -2.21 11.45
C MET A 50 -2.70 -3.04 11.05
N GLY A 51 -2.91 -4.20 11.69
CA GLY A 51 -4.03 -5.09 11.41
C GLY A 51 -5.39 -4.40 11.58
N LEU A 52 -5.57 -3.68 12.69
CA LEU A 52 -6.79 -2.94 12.98
C LEU A 52 -7.04 -1.81 11.97
N ALA A 53 -6.02 -1.00 11.66
CA ALA A 53 -6.15 0.06 10.67
C ALA A 53 -6.54 -0.48 9.28
N TYR A 54 -5.90 -1.56 8.83
CA TYR A 54 -6.25 -2.21 7.57
C TYR A 54 -7.65 -2.85 7.61
N PHE A 55 -8.06 -3.43 8.74
CA PHE A 55 -9.40 -3.99 8.89
C PHE A 55 -10.47 -2.91 8.71
N PHE A 56 -10.40 -1.82 9.49
CA PHE A 56 -11.38 -0.73 9.40
C PHE A 56 -11.40 -0.07 8.01
N SER A 57 -10.23 0.20 7.44
CA SER A 57 -10.13 0.81 6.10
C SER A 57 -10.66 -0.10 4.98
N THR A 58 -10.43 -1.42 5.08
CA THR A 58 -10.98 -2.39 4.13
C THR A 58 -12.50 -2.47 4.24
N MET A 59 -13.04 -2.57 5.47
CA MET A 59 -14.49 -2.64 5.70
C MET A 59 -15.18 -1.39 5.17
N PHE A 60 -14.61 -0.21 5.43
CA PHE A 60 -15.11 1.05 4.88
C PHE A 60 -15.10 1.07 3.35
N GLY A 61 -13.99 0.67 2.73
CA GLY A 61 -13.87 0.64 1.27
C GLY A 61 -14.88 -0.29 0.60
N ILE A 62 -15.08 -1.51 1.14
CA ILE A 62 -16.09 -2.45 0.63
C ILE A 62 -17.49 -1.87 0.80
N PHE A 63 -17.81 -1.30 1.96
CA PHE A 63 -19.10 -0.70 2.24
C PHE A 63 -19.41 0.45 1.28
N MET A 64 -18.45 1.36 1.05
CA MET A 64 -18.61 2.47 0.10
C MET A 64 -18.76 1.99 -1.34
N LEU A 65 -17.94 1.05 -1.78
CA LEU A 65 -18.07 0.48 -3.13
C LEU A 65 -19.41 -0.21 -3.31
N ASN A 66 -19.87 -0.98 -2.33
CA ASN A 66 -21.18 -1.63 -2.41
C ASN A 66 -22.32 -0.59 -2.49
N LYS A 67 -22.22 0.50 -1.73
CA LYS A 67 -23.19 1.61 -1.79
C LYS A 67 -23.20 2.33 -3.14
N LEU A 68 -22.04 2.49 -3.77
CA LEU A 68 -21.89 3.30 -5.00
C LEU A 68 -22.26 2.55 -6.28
N ILE A 69 -21.84 1.29 -6.40
CA ILE A 69 -21.99 0.51 -7.65
C ILE A 69 -22.85 -0.75 -7.48
N GLY A 70 -23.24 -1.13 -6.26
CA GLY A 70 -23.94 -2.39 -6.01
C GLY A 70 -23.06 -3.57 -6.40
N VAL A 71 -22.15 -3.97 -5.52
CA VAL A 71 -21.13 -4.99 -5.86
C VAL A 71 -21.82 -6.34 -6.03
N HIS A 72 -22.12 -6.70 -7.28
CA HIS A 72 -22.54 -8.04 -7.65
C HIS A 72 -21.30 -8.88 -7.95
N ILE A 73 -21.14 -9.99 -7.22
CA ILE A 73 -20.05 -10.95 -7.45
C ILE A 73 -20.39 -11.75 -8.71
N GLN A 74 -20.16 -11.16 -9.87
CA GLN A 74 -20.20 -11.84 -11.16
C GLN A 74 -18.79 -11.90 -11.73
N ALA A 75 -18.18 -13.08 -11.64
CA ALA A 75 -16.85 -13.32 -12.19
C ALA A 75 -16.96 -13.56 -13.71
N ASP A 76 -16.59 -12.56 -14.50
CA ASP A 76 -16.42 -12.74 -15.94
C ASP A 76 -15.11 -13.50 -16.21
N LYS A 77 -15.23 -14.80 -16.48
CA LYS A 77 -14.10 -15.68 -16.82
C LYS A 77 -13.32 -15.18 -18.05
N HIS A 78 -13.99 -14.52 -19.00
CA HIS A 78 -13.33 -13.97 -20.19
C HIS A 78 -12.44 -12.79 -19.81
N PHE A 79 -12.97 -11.85 -19.02
CA PHE A 79 -12.18 -10.73 -18.50
C PHE A 79 -11.00 -11.20 -17.64
N ILE A 80 -11.23 -12.16 -16.73
CA ILE A 80 -10.16 -12.71 -15.87
C ILE A 80 -9.04 -13.29 -16.73
N ARG A 81 -9.36 -14.13 -17.73
CA ARG A 81 -8.35 -14.74 -18.61
C ARG A 81 -7.58 -13.70 -19.42
N LYS A 82 -8.24 -12.65 -19.89
CA LYS A 82 -7.62 -11.57 -20.66
C LYS A 82 -6.66 -10.74 -19.79
N SER A 83 -7.08 -10.41 -18.57
CA SER A 83 -6.29 -9.61 -17.63
C SER A 83 -5.16 -10.41 -16.94
N PHE A 84 -5.29 -11.73 -16.85
CA PHE A 84 -4.33 -12.59 -16.14
C PHE A 84 -2.90 -12.46 -16.64
N LYS A 85 -2.68 -12.50 -17.97
CA LYS A 85 -1.35 -12.34 -18.55
C LYS A 85 -0.73 -10.99 -18.20
N PHE A 86 -1.53 -9.92 -18.25
CA PHE A 86 -1.09 -8.58 -17.86
C PHE A 86 -0.73 -8.53 -16.37
N SER A 87 -1.57 -9.09 -15.49
CA SER A 87 -1.30 -9.14 -14.05
C SER A 87 -0.04 -9.93 -13.70
N ILE A 88 0.26 -11.02 -14.40
CA ILE A 88 1.50 -11.79 -14.21
C ILE A 88 2.73 -10.93 -14.55
N TRP A 89 2.74 -10.33 -15.74
CA TRP A 89 3.85 -9.49 -16.15
C TRP A 89 4.02 -8.30 -15.21
N ASN A 90 2.92 -7.66 -14.81
CA ASN A 90 2.96 -6.57 -13.85
C ASN A 90 3.52 -7.03 -12.49
N TYR A 91 3.13 -8.20 -11.99
CA TYR A 91 3.67 -8.73 -10.73
C TYR A 91 5.17 -9.03 -10.84
N LEU A 92 5.61 -9.64 -11.93
CA LEU A 92 7.03 -9.92 -12.17
C LEU A 92 7.85 -8.63 -12.29
N SER A 93 7.36 -7.64 -13.04
CA SER A 93 7.98 -6.32 -13.14
C SER A 93 8.08 -5.64 -11.78
N ASN A 94 7.04 -5.73 -10.94
CA ASN A 94 7.09 -5.19 -9.58
C ASN A 94 8.13 -5.90 -8.72
N ILE A 95 8.26 -7.22 -8.80
CA ILE A 95 9.33 -7.95 -8.09
C ILE A 95 10.69 -7.43 -8.55
N LEU A 96 10.95 -7.42 -9.86
CA LEU A 96 12.24 -7.00 -10.40
C LEU A 96 12.58 -5.54 -10.03
N ALA A 97 11.58 -4.67 -10.00
CA ALA A 97 11.74 -3.27 -9.60
C ALA A 97 12.07 -3.12 -8.09
N ASN A 98 11.57 -4.01 -7.23
CA ASN A 98 11.79 -3.96 -5.78
C ASN A 98 13.00 -4.77 -5.30
N VAL A 99 13.53 -5.68 -6.11
CA VAL A 99 14.71 -6.49 -5.75
C VAL A 99 15.91 -5.64 -5.31
N PRO A 100 16.31 -4.57 -6.04
CA PRO A 100 17.46 -3.76 -5.63
C PRO A 100 17.26 -3.10 -4.27
N SER A 101 16.08 -2.54 -3.97
CA SER A 101 15.84 -1.85 -2.70
C SER A 101 15.85 -2.79 -1.49
N LEU A 102 15.53 -4.07 -1.70
CA LEU A 102 15.58 -5.11 -0.67
C LEU A 102 17.00 -5.65 -0.43
N ILE A 103 17.78 -5.82 -1.49
CA ILE A 103 19.10 -6.47 -1.43
C ILE A 103 20.22 -5.47 -1.15
N MET A 104 20.15 -4.24 -1.68
CA MET A 104 21.18 -3.21 -1.55
C MET A 104 21.62 -2.95 -0.10
N PRO A 105 20.71 -2.79 0.87
CA PRO A 105 21.13 -2.55 2.25
C PRO A 105 21.94 -3.71 2.83
N VAL A 106 21.56 -4.96 2.51
CA VAL A 106 22.27 -6.15 2.98
C VAL A 106 23.63 -6.28 2.29
N MET A 107 23.72 -5.97 1.00
CA MET A 107 25.01 -5.97 0.29
C MET A 107 25.96 -4.90 0.84
N ILE A 108 25.47 -3.67 1.05
CA ILE A 108 26.28 -2.59 1.61
C ILE A 108 26.73 -2.95 3.03
N LEU A 109 25.84 -3.50 3.86
CA LEU A 109 26.18 -3.94 5.21
C LEU A 109 27.32 -4.96 5.20
N ASN A 110 27.25 -5.98 4.34
CA ASN A 110 28.25 -7.04 4.29
C ASN A 110 29.57 -6.62 3.62
N LEU A 111 29.54 -5.71 2.64
CA LEU A 111 30.73 -5.32 1.86
C LEU A 111 31.43 -4.07 2.42
N LEU A 112 30.67 -3.13 2.98
CA LEU A 112 31.14 -1.80 3.36
C LEU A 112 30.94 -1.50 4.87
N GLY A 113 30.19 -2.36 5.57
CA GLY A 113 29.95 -2.24 7.01
C GLY A 113 28.78 -1.32 7.38
N ASP A 114 28.50 -1.28 8.68
CA ASP A 114 27.30 -0.69 9.27
C ASP A 114 27.15 0.81 8.99
N ALA A 115 28.25 1.56 8.98
CA ALA A 115 28.24 3.01 8.81
C ALA A 115 27.74 3.43 7.42
N GLU A 116 28.18 2.73 6.36
CA GLU A 116 27.74 3.01 4.99
C GLU A 116 26.31 2.52 4.75
N ALA A 117 25.92 1.40 5.36
CA ALA A 117 24.54 0.92 5.30
C ALA A 117 23.56 1.93 5.94
N ALA A 118 23.93 2.51 7.08
CA ALA A 118 23.13 3.55 7.74
C ALA A 118 22.98 4.81 6.86
N LYS A 119 24.05 5.26 6.21
CA LYS A 119 24.00 6.39 5.26
C LYS A 119 23.08 6.09 4.09
N TYR A 120 23.15 4.87 3.52
CA TYR A 120 22.25 4.44 2.46
C TYR A 120 20.78 4.50 2.89
N TYR A 121 20.45 3.98 4.09
CA TYR A 121 19.07 4.04 4.61
C TYR A 121 18.57 5.46 4.79
N ILE A 122 19.40 6.38 5.30
CA ILE A 122 19.04 7.80 5.43
C ILE A 122 18.76 8.41 4.06
N ALA A 123 19.66 8.19 3.09
CA ALA A 123 19.49 8.71 1.74
C ALA A 123 18.24 8.13 1.06
N ALA A 124 18.00 6.83 1.20
CA ALA A 124 16.81 6.17 0.67
C ALA A 124 15.52 6.70 1.31
N ALA A 125 15.51 6.98 2.62
CA ALA A 125 14.37 7.57 3.29
C ALA A 125 14.03 8.97 2.75
N ILE A 126 15.06 9.81 2.54
CA ILE A 126 14.89 11.14 1.94
C ILE A 126 14.38 11.02 0.50
N ALA A 127 14.95 10.11 -0.31
CA ALA A 127 14.50 9.88 -1.67
C ALA A 127 13.03 9.47 -1.74
N ASN A 128 12.60 8.53 -0.88
CA ASN A 128 11.20 8.13 -0.79
C ASN A 128 10.28 9.30 -0.42
N PHE A 129 10.73 10.19 0.48
CA PHE A 129 9.96 11.38 0.84
C PHE A 129 9.75 12.33 -0.35
N VAL A 130 10.79 12.53 -1.16
CA VAL A 130 10.72 13.36 -2.38
C VAL A 130 9.75 12.77 -3.41
N LEU A 131 9.67 11.44 -3.52
CA LEU A 131 8.79 10.75 -4.47
C LEU A 131 7.29 10.82 -4.12
N ILE A 132 6.92 11.22 -2.90
CA ILE A 132 5.51 11.34 -2.49
C ILE A 132 4.72 12.30 -3.40
N ILE A 133 5.33 13.42 -3.80
CA ILE A 133 4.65 14.43 -4.63
C ILE A 133 4.40 13.90 -6.05
N PRO A 134 5.42 13.40 -6.79
CA PRO A 134 5.21 12.75 -8.08
C PRO A 134 4.18 11.63 -8.04
N ASP A 135 4.22 10.77 -7.02
CA ASP A 135 3.29 9.65 -6.88
C ASP A 135 1.84 10.11 -6.71
N ALA A 136 1.62 11.20 -5.97
CA ALA A 136 0.29 11.77 -5.79
C ALA A 136 -0.27 12.39 -7.09
N ILE A 137 0.59 13.05 -7.88
CA ILE A 137 0.20 13.68 -9.15
C ILE A 137 -0.05 12.63 -10.24
N GLY A 138 0.67 11.50 -10.20
CA GLY A 138 0.51 10.39 -11.15
C GLY A 138 -0.84 9.68 -11.05
N ILE A 139 -1.63 9.92 -10.00
CA ILE A 139 -2.97 9.36 -9.83
C ILE A 139 -3.96 10.21 -10.65
N PRO A 140 -4.58 9.66 -11.72
CA PRO A 140 -5.51 10.44 -12.56
C PRO A 140 -6.77 10.78 -11.76
N CYS A 141 -6.87 12.03 -11.31
CA CYS A 141 -8.11 12.66 -10.88
C CYS A 141 -8.48 13.72 -11.93
N SER A 142 -9.17 13.30 -12.99
CA SER A 142 -9.83 14.18 -13.96
C SER A 142 -11.20 13.64 -14.34
#